data_AF-A0A7D8YY13-F1
#
_entry.id   AF-A0A7D8YY13-F1
#
_cell.length_a   1.000
_cell.length_b   1.000
_cell.length_c   1.000
_cell.angle_alpha   90.00
_cell.angle_beta   90.00
_cell.angle_gamma   90.00
#
_symmetry.space_group_name_H-M   'P 1'
#
loop_
_entity.id
_entity.type
_entity.pdbx_description
1 polymer ?
#
loop_
_entity_poly.entity_id
_entity_poly.type
_entity_poly.pdbx_seq_one_letter_code
_entity_poly.pdbx_strand_id
1 'polypeptide(L)' 'MIKIVVQGEIAEQIRQSEGQVELVDNQGQRVGIVRRSPTQQEIELARSRIGTEGPKVTVEELINKIESL' A
#
# COMPACT_ATOMS: atom_id res chain seq x y z
N MET A 1 -14.17 -4.63 13.35
CA MET A 1 -13.63 -3.60 12.44
C MET A 1 -13.74 -2.26 13.13
N ILE A 2 -12.62 -1.54 13.31
CA ILE A 2 -12.61 -0.19 13.91
C ILE A 2 -12.77 0.83 12.77
N LYS A 3 -13.68 1.80 12.94
CA LYS A 3 -13.89 2.89 11.98
C LYS A 3 -13.43 4.19 12.62
N ILE A 4 -12.59 4.94 11.91
CA ILE A 4 -12.12 6.26 12.34
C ILE A 4 -12.78 7.28 11.42
N VAL A 5 -13.59 8.16 11.99
CA VAL A 5 -14.20 9.27 11.25
C VAL A 5 -13.23 10.44 11.31
N VAL A 6 -12.78 10.89 10.13
CA VAL A 6 -11.94 12.07 9.99
C VAL A 6 -12.77 13.25 9.51
N GLN A 7 -12.33 14.46 9.83
CA GLN A 7 -12.95 15.67 9.30
C GLN A 7 -12.81 15.73 7.77
N GLY A 8 -13.77 16.38 7.09
CA GLY A 8 -13.82 16.41 5.63
C GLY A 8 -12.56 16.99 4.98
N GLU A 9 -11.99 18.03 5.57
CA GLU A 9 -10.74 18.64 5.11
C GLU A 9 -9.54 17.67 5.18
N ILE A 10 -9.40 16.94 6.30
CA ILE A 10 -8.35 15.93 6.44
C ILE A 10 -8.59 14.78 5.45
N ALA A 11 -9.84 14.41 5.20
CA ALA A 11 -10.17 13.40 4.19
C ALA A 11 -9.73 13.82 2.79
N GLU A 12 -9.87 15.10 2.43
CA GLU A 12 -9.35 15.64 1.17
C GLU A 12 -7.83 15.64 1.12
N GLN A 13 -7.14 16.05 2.19
CA GLN A 13 -5.69 16.01 2.25
C GLN A 13 -5.14 14.57 2.06
N ILE A 14 -5.80 13.57 2.67
CA ILE A 14 -5.45 12.16 2.47
C ILE A 14 -5.68 11.73 1.01
N ARG A 15 -6.78 12.17 0.38
CA ARG A 15 -7.07 11.82 -1.03
C ARG A 15 -6.05 12.42 -2.00
N GLN A 16 -5.56 13.61 -1.69
CA GLN A 16 -4.63 14.37 -2.54
C GLN A 16 -3.15 14.06 -2.24
N SER A 17 -2.83 13.28 -1.20
CA SER A 17 -1.43 13.01 -0.86
C SER A 17 -0.75 12.15 -1.94
N GLU A 18 0.40 12.60 -2.43
CA GLU A 18 1.24 11.85 -3.36
C GLU A 18 2.09 10.77 -2.66
N GLY A 19 1.58 10.20 -1.57
CA GLY A 19 2.36 9.30 -0.73
C GLY A 19 1.61 8.74 0.47
N GLN A 20 2.38 8.13 1.35
CA GLN A 20 1.90 7.49 2.56
C GLN A 20 1.60 8.52 3.64
N VAL A 21 0.39 8.49 4.21
CA VAL A 21 0.01 9.31 5.35
C VAL A 21 0.19 8.49 6.62
N GLU A 22 0.92 9.04 7.59
CA GLU A 22 1.15 8.41 8.88
C GLU A 22 0.09 8.82 9.89
N LEU A 23 -0.52 7.84 10.56
CA LEU A 23 -1.37 8.08 11.72
C LEU A 23 -0.53 7.94 12.97
N VAL A 24 -0.42 9.02 13.74
CA VAL A 24 0.29 9.06 15.02
C VAL A 24 -0.69 9.33 16.16
N ASP A 25 -0.36 8.87 17.36
CA ASP A 25 -1.08 9.26 18.57
C ASP A 25 -0.62 10.63 19.10
N ASN A 26 -1.15 11.04 20.25
CA ASN A 26 -0.79 12.30 20.90
C ASN A 26 0.63 12.34 21.47
N GLN A 27 1.33 11.21 21.53
CA GLN A 27 2.74 11.12 21.91
C GLN A 27 3.67 11.08 20.68
N GLY A 28 3.09 11.11 19.47
CA GLY A 28 3.83 11.00 18.21
C GLY A 28 4.19 9.56 17.84
N GLN A 29 3.64 8.55 18.51
CA GLN A 29 3.89 7.15 18.17
C GLN A 29 3.03 6.73 16.98
N ARG A 30 3.66 6.09 15.99
CA ARG A 30 2.96 5.55 14.80
C ARG A 30 1.93 4.49 15.21
N VAL A 31 0.67 4.79 14.95
CA VAL A 31 -0.47 3.87 15.11
C VAL A 31 -0.75 3.14 13.80
N GLY A 32 -0.49 3.77 12.66
CA GLY A 32 -0.75 3.15 11.38
C GLY A 32 -0.47 4.04 10.19
N ILE A 33 -0.89 3.56 9.03
CA ILE A 33 -0.62 4.18 7.74
C ILE A 33 -1.91 4.20 6.93
N VAL A 34 -2.24 5.36 6.38
CA VAL A 34 -3.31 5.51 5.38
C VAL A 34 -2.66 5.81 4.04
N ARG A 35 -3.14 5.15 3.00
CA ARG A 35 -2.78 5.46 1.62
C ARG A 35 -4.04 5.88 0.89
N ARG A 36 -3.90 6.84 -0.03
CA ARG A 36 -4.97 7.10 -0.98
C ARG A 36 -5.24 5.84 -1.80
N SER A 37 -6.47 5.73 -2.30
CA SER A 37 -6.78 4.71 -3.29
C SER A 37 -5.85 4.88 -4.49
N PRO A 38 -5.39 3.76 -5.10
CA PRO A 38 -4.57 3.83 -6.30
C PRO A 38 -5.35 4.49 -7.44
N THR A 39 -4.66 5.27 -8.27
CA THR A 39 -5.25 5.82 -9.49
C THR A 39 -5.46 4.71 -10.51
N GLN A 40 -6.33 4.95 -11.49
CA GLN A 40 -6.55 4.02 -12.58
C GLN A 40 -5.26 3.72 -13.36
N GLN A 41 -4.41 4.72 -13.56
CA GLN A 41 -3.11 4.57 -14.21
C GLN A 41 -2.15 3.69 -13.40
N GLU A 42 -2.12 3.85 -12.07
CA GLU A 42 -1.34 2.99 -11.17
C GLU A 42 -1.83 1.55 -11.19
N ILE A 43 -3.14 1.34 -11.25
CA ILE A 43 -3.76 0.02 -11.40
C ILE A 43 -3.36 -0.61 -12.73
N GLU A 44 -3.44 0.14 -13.83
CA GLU A 44 -3.08 -0.33 -15.18
C GLU A 44 -1.60 -0.66 -15.29
N LEU A 45 -0.73 0.20 -14.73
CA LEU A 45 0.71 -0.04 -14.65
C LEU A 45 1.04 -1.26 -13.79
N ALA A 46 0.34 -1.46 -12.66
CA ALA A 46 0.51 -2.66 -11.84
C ALA A 46 0.05 -3.91 -12.61
N ARG A 47 -1.08 -3.83 -13.32
CA ARG A 47 -1.58 -4.94 -14.15
C ARG A 47 -0.64 -5.28 -15.31
N SER A 48 -0.02 -4.29 -15.95
CA SER A 48 0.95 -4.54 -17.03
C SER A 48 2.26 -5.14 -16.54
N ARG A 49 2.62 -4.91 -15.26
CA ARG A 49 3.79 -5.50 -14.59
C ARG A 49 3.55 -6.88 -14.02
N ILE A 50 2.28 -7.28 -13.79
CA ILE A 50 1.95 -8.68 -13.52
C ILE A 50 2.22 -9.42 -14.83
N GLY A 51 3.42 -9.99 -14.94
CA GLY A 51 3.81 -10.81 -16.07
C GLY A 51 2.74 -11.87 -16.30
N THR A 52 2.00 -11.74 -17.39
CA THR A 52 1.07 -12.78 -17.87
C THR A 52 1.83 -14.03 -18.30
N GLU A 53 3.12 -13.90 -18.60
CA GLU A 53 3.99 -14.97 -19.09
C GLU A 53 5.27 -15.03 -18.26
N GLY A 54 5.29 -15.97 -17.31
CA GLY A 54 6.43 -16.29 -16.47
C GLY A 54 6.01 -17.31 -15.42
N PRO A 55 6.91 -18.21 -14.96
CA PRO A 55 6.58 -19.13 -13.89
C PRO A 55 6.22 -18.32 -12.64
N LYS A 56 4.96 -18.43 -12.21
CA LYS A 56 4.49 -17.85 -10.96
C LYS A 56 5.13 -18.66 -9.84
N VAL A 57 6.04 -18.05 -9.11
CA VAL A 57 6.59 -18.63 -7.88
C VAL A 57 5.73 -18.18 -6.71
N THR A 58 5.41 -19.12 -5.84
CA THR A 58 4.88 -18.84 -4.52
C THR A 58 5.92 -18.10 -3.68
N VAL A 59 5.46 -17.43 -2.62
CA VAL A 59 6.36 -16.75 -1.67
C VAL A 59 7.36 -17.74 -1.07
N GLU A 60 6.94 -18.99 -0.84
CA GLU A 60 7.78 -20.07 -0.33
C GLU A 60 8.89 -20.46 -1.32
N GLU A 61 8.57 -20.61 -2.61
CA GLU A 61 9.56 -20.88 -3.67
C GLU A 61 10.55 -19.72 -3.84
N LEU A 62 10.09 -18.48 -3.64
CA LEU A 62 10.97 -17.30 -3.66
C LEU A 62 11.96 -17.32 -2.48
N ILE A 63 11.48 -17.60 -1.28
CA ILE A 63 12.33 -17.70 -0.06
C ILE A 63 13.37 -18.80 -0.24
N ASN A 64 12.94 -20.00 -0.64
CA ASN A 64 13.85 -21.13 -0.86
C ASN A 64 14.95 -20.82 -1.88
N LYS A 65 14.62 -20.06 -2.93
CA LYS A 65 15.60 -19.66 -3.95
C LYS A 65 16.61 -18.64 -3.44
N ILE A 66 16.17 -17.71 -2.58
CA ILE A 66 17.06 -16.71 -1.96
C ILE A 66 18.00 -17.38 -0.95
N GLU A 67 17.50 -18.32 -0.15
CA GLU A 67 18.31 -19.03 0.85
C GLU A 67 19.31 -20.02 0.23
N SER A 68 19.11 -20.40 -1.03
CA SER A 68 20.01 -21.27 -1.80
C SER A 68 21.15 -20.54 -2.53
N LEU A 69 21.21 -19.20 -2.47
CA LEU A 69 22.26 -18.34 -3.04
C LEU A 69 23.33 -18.01 -2.00
#